data_AF-A0A349NGW9-F1
#
_entry.id   AF-A0A349NGW9-F1
#
_cell.length_a   1.000
_cell.length_b   1.000
_cell.length_c   1.000
_cell.angle_alpha   90.00
_cell.angle_beta   90.00
_cell.angle_gamma   90.00
#
_symmetry.space_group_name_H-M   'P 1'
#
loop_
_entity.id
_entity.type
_entity.pdbx_description
1 polymer ?
#
loop_
_entity_poly.entity_id
_entity_poly.type
_entity_poly.pdbx_seq_one_letter_code
_entity_poly.pdbx_strand_id
1 'polypeptide(L)'
;MKKIYYILFIVVLLCDACQFKLKPNMGDDQDAGIEVQRYDRFESRYLTTGDFSALQQMNTEYPMETRTLFEKVLQIGEVNDPNISNKFLMFYQDSVLQTLISDAETKYANMDGLNEDFTNVYNKLKEWIPNLKKPLVYAQIGALDQSVIIGEQSIGISLDKYMGKNYPLYKKYYSKGQTDTMTREYIVPDAFCFYLLSSYQVPDFESRPQLERDLHMGKIMWVVNQAMGKRVFHTIYTDMVNKYMEKNKSVTIEQLLKSENYSNFK
;
A
#
# COMPACT_ATOMS: atom_id res chain seq x y z
N MET A 1 48.84 6.53 -34.12
CA MET A 1 47.61 7.34 -34.02
C MET A 1 46.33 6.55 -34.33
N LYS A 2 46.25 5.70 -35.38
CA LYS A 2 45.04 4.90 -35.67
C LYS A 2 44.62 3.89 -34.58
N LYS A 3 45.57 3.31 -33.83
CA LYS A 3 45.28 2.34 -32.75
C LYS A 3 44.63 2.95 -31.49
N ILE A 4 44.81 4.26 -31.24
CA ILE A 4 44.22 4.95 -30.08
C ILE A 4 42.72 5.21 -30.31
N TYR A 5 42.30 5.49 -31.55
CA TYR A 5 40.89 5.65 -31.90
C TYR A 5 40.08 4.37 -31.70
N TYR A 6 40.66 3.20 -31.98
CA TYR A 6 39.99 1.92 -31.72
C TYR A 6 39.78 1.65 -30.22
N ILE A 7 40.73 2.06 -29.37
CA ILE A 7 40.58 1.93 -27.91
C ILE A 7 39.49 2.89 -27.40
N LEU A 8 39.43 4.12 -27.92
CA LEU A 8 38.40 5.09 -27.55
C LEU A 8 36.98 4.65 -27.99
N PHE A 9 36.87 3.99 -29.15
CA PHE A 9 35.59 3.49 -29.65
C PHE A 9 35.06 2.26 -28.89
N ILE A 10 35.97 1.43 -28.36
CA ILE A 10 35.62 0.25 -27.53
C ILE A 10 35.17 0.67 -26.12
N VAL A 11 35.71 1.76 -25.57
CA VAL A 11 35.28 2.28 -24.26
C VAL A 11 33.89 2.92 -24.31
N VAL A 12 33.51 3.54 -25.43
CA VAL A 12 32.15 4.09 -25.62
C VAL A 12 31.09 3.00 -25.79
N LEU A 13 31.45 1.82 -26.32
CA LEU A 13 30.57 0.65 -26.46
C LEU A 13 30.40 -0.15 -25.16
N LEU A 14 31.20 0.10 -24.12
CA LEU A 14 31.12 -0.59 -22.81
C LEU A 14 30.33 0.19 -21.75
N CYS A 15 29.73 1.34 -22.11
CA CYS A 15 28.89 2.15 -21.21
C CYS A 15 27.38 1.93 -21.38
N ASP A 16 26.92 0.91 -22.11
CA ASP A 16 25.51 0.50 -22.19
C ASP A 16 25.14 -0.62 -21.20
N ALA A 17 25.71 -0.56 -20.00
CA ALA A 17 25.27 -1.35 -18.85
C ALA A 17 24.70 -0.46 -17.74
N CYS A 18 24.07 0.66 -18.11
CA CYS A 18 22.94 1.12 -17.32
C CYS A 18 21.84 0.08 -17.50
N GLN A 19 21.57 -0.71 -16.45
CA GLN A 19 20.31 -1.40 -16.32
C GLN A 19 19.19 -0.35 -16.27
N PHE A 20 18.79 0.16 -17.44
CA PHE A 20 17.43 0.61 -17.61
C PHE A 20 16.57 -0.62 -17.35
N LYS A 21 16.11 -0.74 -16.11
CA LYS A 21 14.85 -1.43 -15.84
C LYS A 21 13.81 -0.66 -16.65
N LEU A 22 13.64 -1.09 -17.89
CA LEU A 22 12.45 -0.80 -18.68
C LEU A 22 11.28 -1.04 -17.72
N LYS A 23 10.52 0.03 -17.51
CA LYS A 23 9.17 0.00 -16.93
C LYS A 23 8.52 -1.34 -17.30
N PRO A 24 7.88 -2.07 -16.36
CA PRO A 24 6.76 -2.85 -16.80
C PRO A 24 5.85 -1.85 -17.50
N ASN A 25 5.67 -2.02 -18.80
CA ASN A 25 4.79 -1.19 -19.61
C ASN A 25 3.52 -0.97 -18.80
N MET A 26 3.13 0.30 -18.60
CA MET A 26 1.75 0.66 -18.24
C MET A 26 0.83 0.40 -19.45
N GLY A 27 1.00 -0.77 -20.08
CA GLY A 27 0.24 -1.27 -21.20
C GLY A 27 -0.43 -2.53 -20.70
N ASP A 28 -1.69 -2.36 -20.29
CA ASP A 28 -2.82 -3.30 -20.43
C ASP A 28 -2.55 -4.81 -20.35
N ASP A 29 -1.56 -5.24 -19.57
CA ASP A 29 -1.38 -6.65 -19.23
C ASP A 29 -2.32 -6.96 -18.06
N GLN A 30 -3.61 -7.03 -18.39
CA GLN A 30 -4.66 -7.38 -17.42
C GLN A 30 -4.44 -8.77 -16.82
N ASP A 31 -3.60 -9.59 -17.46
CA ASP A 31 -3.26 -10.95 -17.02
C ASP A 31 -2.05 -10.99 -16.06
N ALA A 32 -1.24 -9.93 -15.99
CA ALA A 32 -0.16 -9.87 -15.01
C ALA A 32 -0.74 -9.71 -13.59
N GLY A 33 -0.20 -10.42 -12.61
CA GLY A 33 -0.57 -10.28 -11.19
C GLY A 33 -0.24 -8.90 -10.60
N ILE A 34 -0.63 -8.67 -9.35
CA ILE A 34 -0.20 -7.48 -8.59
C ILE A 34 1.16 -7.79 -7.95
N GLU A 35 2.17 -6.98 -8.29
CA GLU A 35 3.48 -6.98 -7.64
C GLU A 35 3.62 -5.72 -6.79
N VAL A 36 4.03 -5.88 -5.53
CA VAL A 36 4.29 -4.76 -4.63
C VAL A 36 5.60 -4.08 -5.01
N GLN A 37 5.50 -2.85 -5.51
CA GLN A 37 6.65 -2.03 -5.87
C GLN A 37 7.44 -1.62 -4.63
N ARG A 38 8.76 -1.79 -4.70
CA ARG A 38 9.69 -1.62 -3.57
C ARG A 38 10.23 -0.20 -3.44
N TYR A 39 9.33 0.77 -3.31
CA TYR A 39 9.68 2.17 -3.10
C TYR A 39 10.46 2.37 -1.78
N ASP A 40 10.11 1.61 -0.74
CA ASP A 40 10.81 1.48 0.55
C ASP A 40 12.33 1.25 0.42
N ARG A 41 12.79 0.56 -0.62
CA ARG A 41 14.22 0.30 -0.83
C ARG A 41 14.98 1.55 -1.27
N PHE A 42 14.35 2.44 -2.04
CA PHE A 42 14.96 3.72 -2.42
C PHE A 42 14.96 4.67 -1.23
N GLU A 43 13.86 4.71 -0.46
CA GLU A 43 13.78 5.44 0.81
C GLU A 43 14.92 5.01 1.73
N SER A 44 15.01 3.71 2.05
CA SER A 44 16.03 3.21 2.96
C SER A 44 17.45 3.52 2.48
N ARG A 45 17.75 3.29 1.19
CA ARG A 45 19.08 3.56 0.64
C ARG A 45 19.46 5.04 0.81
N TYR A 46 18.55 5.96 0.53
CA TYR A 46 18.77 7.38 0.77
C TYR A 46 18.96 7.68 2.26
N LEU A 47 18.07 7.18 3.12
CA LEU A 47 18.02 7.50 4.55
C LEU A 47 19.16 6.88 5.37
N THR A 48 19.75 5.78 4.91
CA THR A 48 20.84 5.07 5.61
C THR A 48 22.22 5.45 5.09
N THR A 49 22.35 5.75 3.79
CA THR A 49 23.66 6.00 3.15
C THR A 49 23.83 7.41 2.60
N GLY A 50 22.77 8.22 2.52
CA GLY A 50 22.79 9.53 1.87
C GLY A 50 22.89 9.45 0.34
N ASP A 51 22.53 8.31 -0.26
CA ASP A 51 22.65 8.10 -1.71
C ASP A 51 21.63 8.93 -2.50
N PHE A 52 22.09 10.06 -3.05
CA PHE A 52 21.28 10.95 -3.87
C PHE A 52 20.75 10.31 -5.15
N SER A 53 21.35 9.22 -5.66
CA SER A 53 20.76 8.49 -6.78
C SER A 53 19.45 7.82 -6.39
N ALA A 54 19.34 7.31 -5.16
CA ALA A 54 18.10 6.76 -4.63
C ALA A 54 17.01 7.84 -4.55
N LEU A 55 17.36 9.01 -4.01
CA LEU A 55 16.45 10.15 -3.97
C LEU A 55 16.02 10.59 -5.37
N GLN A 56 16.92 10.58 -6.35
CA GLN A 56 16.57 10.87 -7.74
C GLN A 56 15.54 9.86 -8.27
N GLN A 57 15.74 8.56 -8.04
CA GLN A 57 14.82 7.51 -8.44
C GLN A 57 13.45 7.65 -7.77
N MET A 58 13.39 8.02 -6.48
CA MET A 58 12.12 8.35 -5.81
C MET A 58 11.38 9.44 -6.59
N ASN A 59 12.04 10.54 -6.92
CA ASN A 59 11.42 11.68 -7.59
C ASN A 59 11.05 11.42 -9.07
N THR A 60 11.76 10.52 -9.77
CA THR A 60 11.54 10.26 -11.20
C THR A 60 10.66 9.05 -11.46
N GLU A 61 10.84 7.96 -10.71
CA GLU A 61 10.10 6.71 -10.86
C GLU A 61 8.80 6.71 -10.04
N TYR A 62 8.78 7.42 -8.90
CA TYR A 62 7.68 7.46 -7.93
C TYR A 62 7.28 8.89 -7.51
N PRO A 63 7.00 9.82 -8.46
CA PRO A 63 6.82 11.23 -8.14
C PRO A 63 5.59 11.51 -7.25
N MET A 64 4.52 10.74 -7.40
CA MET A 64 3.28 10.94 -6.64
C MET A 64 3.40 10.37 -5.22
N GLU A 65 4.03 9.22 -5.09
CA GLU A 65 4.33 8.55 -3.83
C GLU A 65 5.31 9.40 -3.02
N THR A 66 6.38 9.91 -3.65
CA THR A 66 7.35 10.81 -3.01
C THR A 66 6.69 12.09 -2.51
N ARG A 67 5.87 12.73 -3.34
CA ARG A 67 5.10 13.91 -2.94
C ARG A 67 4.20 13.60 -1.74
N THR A 68 3.47 12.48 -1.80
CA THR A 68 2.53 12.08 -0.75
C THR A 68 3.26 11.78 0.56
N LEU A 69 4.40 11.09 0.50
CA LEU A 69 5.25 10.82 1.66
C LEU A 69 5.68 12.12 2.33
N PHE A 70 6.20 13.08 1.58
CA PHE A 70 6.73 14.33 2.15
C PHE A 70 5.64 15.27 2.67
N GLU A 71 4.59 15.47 1.89
CA GLU A 71 3.58 16.51 2.14
C GLU A 71 2.47 16.03 3.08
N LYS A 72 2.09 14.74 3.01
CA LYS A 72 0.89 14.23 3.71
C LYS A 72 1.20 13.26 4.84
N VAL A 73 2.18 12.36 4.64
CA VAL A 73 2.54 11.33 5.63
C VAL A 73 3.50 11.91 6.66
N LEU A 74 4.68 12.38 6.24
CA LEU A 74 5.70 12.91 7.14
C LEU A 74 5.49 14.39 7.48
N GLN A 75 4.77 15.11 6.62
CA GLN A 75 4.47 16.54 6.77
C GLN A 75 5.72 17.40 7.01
N ILE A 76 6.81 17.09 6.29
CA ILE A 76 8.12 17.75 6.43
C ILE A 76 8.28 18.98 5.50
N GLY A 77 7.36 19.16 4.55
CA GLY A 77 7.33 20.29 3.62
C GLY A 77 6.89 19.90 2.21
N GLU A 78 6.87 20.88 1.32
CA GLU A 78 6.55 20.69 -0.09
C GLU A 78 7.68 19.95 -0.82
N VAL A 79 7.34 19.06 -1.76
CA VAL A 79 8.33 18.29 -2.53
C VAL A 79 9.24 19.18 -3.38
N ASN A 80 8.81 20.41 -3.68
CA ASN A 80 9.57 21.38 -4.47
C ASN A 80 10.46 22.30 -3.60
N ASP A 81 10.44 22.16 -2.26
CA ASP A 81 11.33 22.92 -1.39
C ASP A 81 12.79 22.54 -1.67
N PRO A 82 13.69 23.49 -1.99
CA PRO A 82 15.10 23.21 -2.24
C PRO A 82 15.82 22.46 -1.11
N ASN A 83 15.30 22.55 0.12
CA ASN A 83 15.85 21.87 1.30
C ASN A 83 15.11 20.59 1.69
N ILE A 84 14.12 20.11 0.91
CA ILE A 84 13.29 18.96 1.29
C ILE A 84 14.11 17.69 1.52
N SER A 85 15.14 17.47 0.72
CA SER A 85 16.06 16.33 0.81
C SER A 85 16.79 16.31 2.15
N ASN A 86 17.28 17.46 2.61
CA ASN A 86 17.93 17.61 3.91
C ASN A 86 16.94 17.42 5.06
N LYS A 87 15.74 17.99 4.95
CA LYS A 87 14.68 17.80 5.96
C LYS A 87 14.30 16.33 6.09
N PHE A 88 14.21 15.61 4.97
CA PHE A 88 13.91 14.18 4.96
C PHE A 88 14.99 13.35 5.66
N LEU A 89 16.28 13.61 5.37
CA LEU A 89 17.38 12.97 6.09
C LEU A 89 17.34 13.30 7.59
N MET A 90 17.21 14.57 7.93
CA MET A 90 17.18 15.03 9.33
C MET A 90 16.03 14.40 10.13
N PHE A 91 14.86 14.22 9.51
CA PHE A 91 13.71 13.58 10.15
C PHE A 91 14.04 12.16 10.60
N TYR A 92 14.81 11.40 9.82
CA TYR A 92 15.18 10.01 10.09
C TYR A 92 16.54 9.84 10.78
N GLN A 93 17.21 10.91 11.22
CA GLN A 93 18.53 10.80 11.87
C GLN A 93 18.50 10.14 13.24
N ASP A 94 17.34 10.11 13.92
CA ASP A 94 17.23 9.43 15.22
C ASP A 94 17.42 7.91 15.08
N SER A 95 18.21 7.34 15.99
CA SER A 95 18.48 5.90 16.12
C SER A 95 17.23 5.01 16.10
N VAL A 96 16.11 5.48 16.63
CA VAL A 96 14.83 4.76 16.65
C VAL A 96 14.29 4.55 15.24
N LEU A 97 14.30 5.61 14.42
CA LEU A 97 13.80 5.53 13.05
C LEU A 97 14.77 4.77 12.14
N GLN A 98 16.09 4.90 12.36
CA GLN A 98 17.08 4.07 11.66
C GLN A 98 16.91 2.58 11.97
N THR A 99 16.64 2.23 13.23
CA THR A 99 16.34 0.83 13.63
C THR A 99 15.06 0.34 12.97
N LEU A 100 14.02 1.18 12.93
CA LEU A 100 12.75 0.84 12.28
C LEU A 100 12.92 0.52 10.79
N ILE A 101 13.72 1.33 10.06
CA ILE A 101 14.05 1.08 8.65
C ILE A 101 14.74 -0.29 8.50
N SER A 102 15.80 -0.53 9.27
CA SER A 102 16.57 -1.78 9.19
C SER A 102 15.74 -3.03 9.53
N ASP A 103 14.89 -2.93 10.56
CA ASP A 103 13.98 -4.00 10.95
C ASP A 103 12.96 -4.29 9.83
N ALA A 104 12.39 -3.24 9.23
CA ALA A 104 11.42 -3.37 8.13
C ALA A 104 12.07 -4.00 6.89
N GLU A 105 13.26 -3.55 6.49
CA GLU A 105 14.00 -4.15 5.38
C GLU A 105 14.25 -5.65 5.60
N THR A 106 14.65 -6.02 6.81
CA THR A 106 14.92 -7.42 7.18
C THR A 106 13.65 -8.25 7.15
N LYS A 107 12.56 -7.75 7.77
CA LYS A 107 11.27 -8.46 7.85
C LYS A 107 10.60 -8.63 6.48
N TYR A 108 10.80 -7.66 5.59
CA TYR A 108 10.18 -7.62 4.26
C TYR A 108 11.21 -7.82 3.13
N ALA A 109 12.28 -8.57 3.41
CA ALA A 109 13.24 -8.97 2.38
C ALA A 109 12.55 -9.78 1.25
N ASN A 110 11.63 -10.68 1.62
CA ASN A 110 10.78 -11.45 0.71
C ASN A 110 9.34 -10.89 0.69
N MET A 111 8.80 -10.67 -0.53
CA MET A 111 7.44 -10.18 -0.78
C MET A 111 6.58 -11.16 -1.56
N ASP A 112 7.09 -12.35 -1.91
CA ASP A 112 6.44 -13.25 -2.88
C ASP A 112 5.05 -13.66 -2.39
N GLY A 113 4.93 -14.04 -1.11
CA GLY A 113 3.63 -14.37 -0.52
C GLY A 113 2.66 -13.18 -0.49
N LEU A 114 3.16 -11.95 -0.33
CA LEU A 114 2.28 -10.77 -0.41
C LEU A 114 1.84 -10.51 -1.85
N ASN A 115 2.73 -10.64 -2.84
CA ASN A 115 2.39 -10.50 -4.25
C ASN A 115 1.33 -11.54 -4.68
N GLU A 116 1.48 -12.78 -4.23
CA GLU A 116 0.50 -13.85 -4.46
C GLU A 116 -0.85 -13.51 -3.82
N ASP A 117 -0.86 -13.14 -2.53
CA ASP A 117 -2.09 -12.78 -1.83
C ASP A 117 -2.79 -11.57 -2.48
N PHE A 118 -2.05 -10.52 -2.84
CA PHE A 118 -2.59 -9.36 -3.56
C PHE A 118 -3.22 -9.75 -4.90
N THR A 119 -2.53 -10.60 -5.67
CA THR A 119 -3.00 -11.09 -6.96
C THR A 119 -4.27 -11.91 -6.81
N ASN A 120 -4.29 -12.86 -5.88
CA ASN A 120 -5.43 -13.75 -5.65
C ASN A 120 -6.68 -12.97 -5.25
N VAL A 121 -6.53 -12.04 -4.30
CA VAL A 121 -7.64 -11.21 -3.82
C VAL A 121 -8.14 -10.27 -4.91
N TYR A 122 -7.24 -9.64 -5.67
CA TYR A 122 -7.61 -8.80 -6.80
C TYR A 122 -8.40 -9.57 -7.85
N ASN A 123 -7.90 -10.73 -8.28
CA ASN A 123 -8.57 -11.57 -9.27
C ASN A 123 -9.97 -11.96 -8.79
N LYS A 124 -10.10 -12.33 -7.51
CA LYS A 124 -11.41 -12.66 -6.92
C LYS A 124 -12.36 -11.48 -6.92
N LEU A 125 -11.89 -10.29 -6.55
CA LEU A 125 -12.71 -9.07 -6.60
C LEU A 125 -13.07 -8.68 -8.04
N LYS A 126 -12.17 -8.88 -9.00
CA LYS A 126 -12.38 -8.59 -10.42
C LYS A 126 -13.45 -9.48 -11.05
N GLU A 127 -13.53 -10.76 -10.65
CA GLU A 127 -14.63 -11.67 -11.03
C GLU A 127 -16.00 -11.11 -10.61
N TRP A 128 -16.07 -10.49 -9.42
CA TRP A 128 -17.32 -9.98 -8.84
C TRP A 128 -17.64 -8.53 -9.23
N ILE A 129 -16.62 -7.77 -9.58
CA ILE A 129 -16.67 -6.34 -9.90
C ILE A 129 -15.91 -6.14 -11.22
N PRO A 130 -16.54 -6.37 -12.39
CA PRO A 130 -15.85 -6.38 -13.68
C PRO A 130 -15.14 -5.06 -14.01
N ASN A 131 -15.64 -3.93 -13.51
CA ASN A 131 -15.06 -2.60 -13.72
C ASN A 131 -14.01 -2.20 -12.67
N LEU A 132 -13.62 -3.10 -11.76
CA LEU A 132 -12.57 -2.82 -10.78
C LEU A 132 -11.25 -2.60 -11.50
N LYS A 133 -10.65 -1.43 -11.29
CA LYS A 133 -9.33 -1.12 -11.83
C LYS A 133 -8.27 -1.88 -11.05
N LYS A 134 -7.20 -2.30 -11.71
CA LYS A 134 -6.04 -2.89 -11.04
C LYS A 134 -5.28 -1.78 -10.33
N PRO A 135 -5.11 -1.81 -9.00
CA PRO A 135 -4.32 -0.81 -8.31
C PRO A 135 -2.82 -1.07 -8.52
N LEU A 136 -2.04 0.00 -8.63
CA LEU A 136 -0.61 -0.06 -8.38
C LEU A 136 -0.39 -0.16 -6.87
N VAL A 137 0.38 -1.15 -6.41
CA VAL A 137 0.67 -1.32 -4.98
C VAL A 137 2.15 -1.04 -4.75
N TYR A 138 2.47 -0.20 -3.76
CA TYR A 138 3.85 0.10 -3.38
C TYR A 138 4.03 0.00 -1.86
N ALA A 139 5.24 -0.34 -1.45
CA ALA A 139 5.66 -0.37 -0.05
C ALA A 139 6.49 0.87 0.28
N GLN A 140 6.33 1.41 1.49
CA GLN A 140 7.07 2.57 2.00
C GLN A 140 7.36 2.45 3.50
N ILE A 141 8.15 3.39 4.04
CA ILE A 141 8.34 3.58 5.49
C ILE A 141 7.70 4.90 5.91
N GLY A 142 6.63 4.82 6.71
CA GLY A 142 5.77 5.96 7.05
C GLY A 142 6.01 6.58 8.43
N ALA A 143 7.10 6.24 9.10
CA ALA A 143 7.41 6.64 10.48
C ALA A 143 6.26 6.39 11.49
N LEU A 144 5.60 5.25 11.33
CA LEU A 144 4.46 4.80 12.15
C LEU A 144 3.21 5.67 12.04
N ASP A 145 3.08 6.56 11.06
CA ASP A 145 1.86 7.38 10.93
C ASP A 145 0.68 6.54 10.40
N GLN A 146 0.54 6.46 9.07
CA GLN A 146 -0.57 5.79 8.39
C GLN A 146 -0.20 4.39 7.91
N SER A 147 -1.10 3.40 8.07
CA SER A 147 -0.88 2.02 7.61
C SER A 147 -1.05 1.85 6.10
N VAL A 148 -2.07 2.50 5.53
CA VAL A 148 -2.45 2.40 4.12
C VAL A 148 -2.74 3.79 3.57
N ILE A 149 -2.17 4.10 2.41
CA ILE A 149 -2.32 5.38 1.72
C ILE A 149 -3.05 5.10 0.41
N ILE A 150 -4.17 5.77 0.17
CA ILE A 150 -4.93 5.62 -1.09
C ILE A 150 -4.66 6.81 -2.01
N GLY A 151 -4.11 6.51 -3.19
CA GLY A 151 -4.02 7.41 -4.33
C GLY A 151 -5.16 7.18 -5.32
N GLU A 152 -5.15 7.88 -6.46
CA GLU A 152 -6.21 7.75 -7.48
C GLU A 152 -6.36 6.31 -8.00
N GLN A 153 -5.23 5.64 -8.23
CA GLN A 153 -5.17 4.23 -8.67
C GLN A 153 -4.02 3.47 -7.99
N SER A 154 -3.56 3.96 -6.84
CA SER A 154 -2.46 3.35 -6.09
C SER A 154 -2.80 3.10 -4.63
N ILE A 155 -2.16 2.10 -4.06
CA ILE A 155 -2.23 1.72 -2.64
C ILE A 155 -0.81 1.70 -2.10
N GLY A 156 -0.49 2.63 -1.20
CA GLY A 156 0.75 2.65 -0.44
C GLY A 156 0.62 1.87 0.85
N ILE A 157 1.57 0.98 1.12
CA ILE A 157 1.63 0.17 2.34
C ILE A 157 2.83 0.61 3.17
N SER A 158 2.59 1.17 4.35
CA SER A 158 3.65 1.51 5.29
C SER A 158 4.07 0.25 6.05
N LEU A 159 5.20 -0.36 5.66
CA LEU A 159 5.63 -1.67 6.18
C LEU A 159 5.90 -1.65 7.69
N ASP A 160 6.37 -0.50 8.17
CA ASP A 160 6.64 -0.20 9.56
C ASP A 160 5.37 -0.19 10.44
N LYS A 161 4.17 -0.25 9.86
CA LYS A 161 2.89 -0.45 10.56
C LYS A 161 2.47 -1.90 10.72
N TYR A 162 3.24 -2.84 10.18
CA TYR A 162 2.94 -4.28 10.21
C TYR A 162 4.11 -5.12 10.73
N MET A 163 4.87 -4.61 11.70
CA MET A 163 6.06 -5.27 12.26
C MET A 163 5.74 -6.47 13.16
N GLY A 164 4.46 -6.66 13.49
CA GLY A 164 3.96 -7.69 14.40
C GLY A 164 3.51 -7.07 15.71
N LYS A 165 2.44 -7.61 16.30
CA LYS A 165 1.78 -7.05 17.49
C LYS A 165 2.69 -6.81 18.70
N ASN A 166 3.78 -7.58 18.79
CA ASN A 166 4.75 -7.51 19.89
C ASN A 166 6.00 -6.67 19.57
N TYR A 167 6.04 -5.99 18.42
CA TYR A 167 7.18 -5.18 18.03
C TYR A 167 7.48 -4.11 19.12
N PRO A 168 8.69 -4.08 19.70
CA PRO A 168 8.96 -3.30 20.92
C PRO A 168 8.57 -1.83 20.82
N LEU A 169 8.82 -1.20 19.66
CA LEU A 169 8.55 0.22 19.45
C LEU A 169 7.05 0.56 19.56
N TYR A 170 6.16 -0.36 19.19
CA TYR A 170 4.71 -0.14 19.24
C TYR A 170 4.20 0.11 20.66
N LYS A 171 4.85 -0.47 21.68
CA LYS A 171 4.44 -0.31 23.08
C LYS A 171 4.47 1.15 23.57
N LYS A 172 5.23 2.01 22.88
CA LYS A 172 5.33 3.44 23.21
C LYS A 172 4.19 4.27 22.61
N TYR A 173 3.62 3.84 21.49
CA TYR A 173 2.72 4.66 20.66
C TYR A 173 1.31 4.07 20.50
N TYR A 174 1.11 2.78 20.77
CA TYR A 174 -0.16 2.09 20.53
C TYR A 174 -0.62 1.28 21.72
N SER A 175 -1.95 1.19 21.85
CA SER A 175 -2.61 0.25 22.75
C SER A 175 -2.51 -1.19 22.23
N LYS A 176 -2.67 -2.16 23.13
CA LYS A 176 -2.66 -3.59 22.78
C LYS A 176 -3.70 -3.92 21.69
N GLY A 177 -4.91 -3.37 21.79
CA GLY A 177 -5.97 -3.59 20.82
C GLY A 177 -5.63 -3.06 19.43
N GLN A 178 -4.94 -1.92 19.32
CA GLN A 178 -4.46 -1.41 18.03
C GLN A 178 -3.40 -2.33 17.42
N THR A 179 -2.48 -2.85 18.25
CA THR A 179 -1.39 -3.69 17.75
C THR A 179 -1.83 -5.09 17.28
N ASP A 180 -3.02 -5.56 17.67
CA ASP A 180 -3.53 -6.89 17.29
C ASP A 180 -3.69 -7.04 15.77
N THR A 181 -3.90 -5.94 15.03
CA THR A 181 -3.98 -5.91 13.57
C THR A 181 -2.70 -5.38 12.89
N MET A 182 -1.66 -5.04 13.65
CA MET A 182 -0.39 -4.51 13.12
C MET A 182 0.58 -5.65 12.76
N THR A 183 0.10 -6.63 12.00
CA THR A 183 0.85 -7.82 11.59
C THR A 183 0.81 -8.02 10.08
N ARG A 184 1.74 -8.80 9.54
CA ARG A 184 1.89 -9.00 8.09
C ARG A 184 0.60 -9.50 7.43
N GLU A 185 -0.17 -10.32 8.14
CA GLU A 185 -1.41 -10.92 7.67
C GLU A 185 -2.53 -9.89 7.43
N TYR A 186 -2.41 -8.68 7.98
CA TYR A 186 -3.37 -7.60 7.80
C TYR A 186 -3.05 -6.67 6.62
N ILE A 187 -1.86 -6.75 6.01
CA ILE A 187 -1.47 -5.87 4.90
C ILE A 187 -2.49 -5.92 3.75
N VAL A 188 -2.73 -7.13 3.21
CA VAL A 188 -3.61 -7.33 2.06
C VAL A 188 -5.08 -7.01 2.36
N PRO A 189 -5.68 -7.51 3.47
CA PRO A 189 -7.07 -7.20 3.76
C PRO A 189 -7.29 -5.72 4.09
N ASP A 190 -6.38 -5.05 4.79
CA ASP A 190 -6.50 -3.61 5.05
C ASP A 190 -6.37 -2.82 3.73
N ALA A 191 -5.40 -3.17 2.87
CA ALA A 191 -5.22 -2.56 1.56
C ALA A 191 -6.50 -2.58 0.73
N PHE A 192 -7.15 -3.75 0.60
CA PHE A 192 -8.39 -3.87 -0.16
C PHE A 192 -9.60 -3.25 0.54
N CYS A 193 -9.64 -3.23 1.87
CA CYS A 193 -10.67 -2.48 2.61
C CYS A 193 -10.62 -0.99 2.26
N PHE A 194 -9.45 -0.36 2.38
CA PHE A 194 -9.29 1.06 2.04
C PHE A 194 -9.50 1.34 0.55
N TYR A 195 -9.05 0.44 -0.33
CA TYR A 195 -9.28 0.56 -1.77
C TYR A 195 -10.77 0.54 -2.14
N LEU A 196 -11.53 -0.42 -1.59
CA LEU A 196 -12.96 -0.50 -1.81
C LEU A 196 -13.70 0.67 -1.16
N LEU A 197 -13.32 1.13 0.03
CA LEU A 197 -13.90 2.33 0.66
C LEU A 197 -13.73 3.57 -0.21
N SER A 198 -12.57 3.72 -0.85
CA SER A 198 -12.32 4.83 -1.76
C SER A 198 -13.18 4.79 -3.02
N SER A 199 -13.55 3.58 -3.46
CA SER A 199 -14.34 3.34 -4.68
C SER A 199 -15.85 3.34 -4.44
N TYR A 200 -16.28 2.96 -3.23
CA TYR A 200 -17.68 2.83 -2.82
C TYR A 200 -18.00 3.79 -1.69
N GLN A 201 -17.70 5.08 -1.91
CA GLN A 201 -17.96 6.12 -0.94
C GLN A 201 -19.46 6.33 -0.73
N VAL A 202 -19.81 6.71 0.48
CA VAL A 202 -21.18 7.04 0.86
C VAL A 202 -21.27 8.54 1.07
N PRO A 203 -22.23 9.25 0.44
CA PRO A 203 -22.43 10.67 0.66
C PRO A 203 -22.66 10.99 2.14
N ASP A 204 -22.04 12.08 2.59
CA ASP A 204 -22.15 12.62 3.95
C ASP A 204 -21.88 11.58 5.05
N PHE A 205 -20.94 10.65 4.81
CA PHE A 205 -20.66 9.50 5.68
C PHE A 205 -20.52 9.87 7.16
N GLU A 206 -19.81 10.95 7.49
CA GLU A 206 -19.60 11.40 8.86
C GLU A 206 -20.87 11.94 9.55
N SER A 207 -21.90 12.32 8.78
CA SER A 207 -23.19 12.79 9.31
C SER A 207 -24.20 11.64 9.53
N ARG A 208 -23.93 10.45 8.99
CA ARG A 208 -24.86 9.31 9.07
C ARG A 208 -24.90 8.68 10.46
N PRO A 209 -26.02 8.03 10.84
CA PRO A 209 -26.10 7.28 12.09
C PRO A 209 -24.96 6.27 12.23
N GLN A 210 -24.43 6.11 13.45
CA GLN A 210 -23.27 5.24 13.71
C GLN A 210 -23.46 3.80 13.18
N LEU A 211 -24.67 3.25 13.37
CA LEU A 211 -24.99 1.91 12.88
C LEU A 211 -24.88 1.79 11.34
N GLU A 212 -25.25 2.83 10.59
CA GLU A 212 -25.12 2.81 9.12
C GLU A 212 -23.66 2.87 8.70
N ARG A 213 -22.85 3.69 9.38
CA ARG A 213 -21.40 3.76 9.16
C ARG A 213 -20.74 2.42 9.43
N ASP A 214 -21.10 1.80 10.56
CA ASP A 214 -20.58 0.51 10.98
C ASP A 214 -21.00 -0.63 10.02
N LEU A 215 -22.26 -0.61 9.53
CA LEU A 215 -22.72 -1.56 8.53
C LEU A 215 -22.03 -1.33 7.18
N HIS A 216 -21.77 -0.09 6.79
CA HIS A 216 -20.99 0.22 5.60
C HIS A 216 -19.59 -0.41 5.67
N MET A 217 -18.88 -0.18 6.78
CA MET A 217 -17.58 -0.82 7.04
C MET A 217 -17.71 -2.35 7.07
N GLY A 218 -18.76 -2.87 7.72
CA GLY A 218 -19.05 -4.29 7.82
C GLY A 218 -19.24 -4.97 6.46
N LYS A 219 -19.89 -4.30 5.49
CA LYS A 219 -20.03 -4.80 4.12
C LYS A 219 -18.68 -4.92 3.43
N ILE A 220 -17.86 -3.87 3.51
CA ILE A 220 -16.53 -3.84 2.90
C ILE A 220 -15.65 -4.96 3.50
N MET A 221 -15.59 -5.03 4.83
CA MET A 221 -14.86 -6.08 5.54
C MET A 221 -15.37 -7.49 5.19
N TRP A 222 -16.69 -7.67 5.04
CA TRP A 222 -17.26 -8.95 4.64
C TRP A 222 -16.85 -9.32 3.22
N VAL A 223 -16.90 -8.39 2.25
CA VAL A 223 -16.44 -8.64 0.88
C VAL A 223 -14.96 -9.01 0.84
N VAL A 224 -14.12 -8.30 1.60
CA VAL A 224 -12.69 -8.64 1.70
C VAL A 224 -12.49 -10.02 2.33
N ASN A 225 -13.22 -10.38 3.39
CA ASN A 225 -13.17 -11.74 3.95
C ASN A 225 -13.54 -12.81 2.89
N GLN A 226 -14.57 -12.56 2.08
CA GLN A 226 -14.94 -13.47 1.00
C GLN A 226 -13.81 -13.57 -0.05
N ALA A 227 -13.23 -12.44 -0.45
CA ALA A 227 -12.16 -12.39 -1.44
C ALA A 227 -10.88 -13.11 -0.96
N MET A 228 -10.56 -12.96 0.33
CA MET A 228 -9.45 -13.64 0.99
C MET A 228 -9.70 -15.15 1.19
N GLY A 229 -10.94 -15.63 1.03
CA GLY A 229 -11.32 -17.01 1.35
C GLY A 229 -11.21 -17.38 2.84
N LYS A 230 -11.05 -16.39 3.72
CA LYS A 230 -10.90 -16.57 5.17
C LYS A 230 -11.50 -15.39 5.92
N ARG A 231 -11.99 -15.66 7.12
CA ARG A 231 -12.53 -14.61 8.01
C ARG A 231 -11.37 -13.91 8.72
N VAL A 232 -10.92 -12.77 8.20
CA VAL A 232 -9.90 -11.91 8.86
C VAL A 232 -10.58 -10.94 9.82
N PHE A 233 -11.63 -10.26 9.35
CA PHE A 233 -12.41 -9.32 10.15
C PHE A 233 -13.54 -10.05 10.88
N HIS A 234 -13.58 -9.87 12.20
CA HIS A 234 -14.54 -10.51 13.10
C HIS A 234 -15.34 -9.43 13.81
N THR A 235 -16.39 -8.92 13.17
CA THR A 235 -17.28 -7.92 13.76
C THR A 235 -18.73 -8.37 13.68
N ILE A 236 -19.56 -7.88 14.61
CA ILE A 236 -21.01 -8.11 14.57
C ILE A 236 -21.61 -7.68 13.22
N TYR A 237 -21.03 -6.65 12.58
CA TYR A 237 -21.49 -6.13 11.30
C TYR A 237 -21.14 -7.07 10.14
N THR A 238 -19.95 -7.70 10.15
CA THR A 238 -19.64 -8.76 9.18
C THR A 238 -20.60 -9.95 9.32
N ASP A 239 -21.04 -10.29 10.54
CA ASP A 239 -22.03 -11.35 10.77
C ASP A 239 -23.43 -10.97 10.29
N MET A 240 -23.85 -9.71 10.50
CA MET A 240 -25.13 -9.20 9.98
C MET A 240 -25.16 -9.22 8.45
N VAL A 241 -24.09 -8.76 7.80
CA VAL A 241 -23.95 -8.81 6.33
C VAL A 241 -23.96 -10.26 5.83
N ASN A 242 -23.28 -11.17 6.53
CA ASN A 242 -23.29 -12.59 6.16
C ASN A 242 -24.71 -13.17 6.19
N LYS A 243 -25.47 -12.95 7.28
CA LYS A 243 -26.87 -13.41 7.40
C LYS A 243 -27.76 -12.82 6.30
N TYR A 244 -27.55 -11.55 5.96
CA TYR A 244 -28.27 -10.90 4.87
C TYR A 244 -27.99 -11.58 3.53
N MET A 245 -26.72 -11.80 3.17
CA MET A 245 -26.33 -12.44 1.91
C MET A 245 -26.75 -13.91 1.84
N GLU A 246 -26.83 -14.60 2.97
CA GLU A 246 -27.36 -15.97 3.03
C GLU A 246 -28.85 -16.04 2.67
N LYS A 247 -29.65 -15.05 3.09
CA LYS A 247 -31.07 -14.96 2.75
C LYS A 247 -31.32 -14.44 1.33
N ASN A 248 -30.39 -13.66 0.79
CA ASN A 248 -30.55 -12.93 -0.47
C ASN A 248 -29.56 -13.40 -1.54
N LYS A 249 -29.65 -14.69 -1.94
CA LYS A 249 -28.70 -15.33 -2.86
C LYS A 249 -28.62 -14.70 -4.27
N SER A 250 -29.62 -13.91 -4.67
CA SER A 250 -29.63 -13.19 -5.94
C SER A 250 -28.87 -11.86 -5.90
N VAL A 251 -28.52 -11.36 -4.71
CA VAL A 251 -27.77 -10.10 -4.57
C VAL A 251 -26.30 -10.37 -4.89
N THR A 252 -25.78 -9.64 -5.86
CA THR A 252 -24.36 -9.67 -6.22
C THR A 252 -23.52 -8.86 -5.23
N ILE A 253 -22.22 -9.12 -5.18
CA ILE A 253 -21.29 -8.34 -4.35
C ILE A 253 -21.25 -6.86 -4.77
N GLU A 254 -21.29 -6.58 -6.07
CA GLU A 254 -21.31 -5.20 -6.54
C GLU A 254 -22.60 -4.47 -6.11
N GLN A 255 -23.75 -5.14 -6.14
CA GLN A 255 -25.01 -4.57 -5.62
C GLN A 255 -24.97 -4.34 -4.11
N LEU A 256 -24.37 -5.27 -3.35
CA LEU A 256 -24.17 -5.11 -1.90
C LEU A 256 -23.33 -3.86 -1.59
N LEU A 257 -22.21 -3.69 -2.29
CA LEU A 257 -21.31 -2.55 -2.11
C LEU A 257 -22.00 -1.22 -2.43
N LYS A 258 -22.76 -1.17 -3.53
CA LYS A 258 -23.53 0.02 -3.97
C LYS A 258 -24.76 0.32 -3.12
N SER A 259 -25.28 -0.64 -2.36
CA SER A 259 -26.50 -0.45 -1.56
C SER A 259 -26.29 0.51 -0.40
N GLU A 260 -27.04 1.60 -0.36
CA GLU A 260 -27.07 2.53 0.78
C GLU A 260 -28.25 2.28 1.73
N ASN A 261 -29.07 1.26 1.46
CA ASN A 261 -30.19 0.90 2.34
C ASN A 261 -29.73 -0.10 3.42
N TYR A 262 -29.40 0.44 4.60
CA TYR A 262 -28.92 -0.32 5.74
C TYR A 262 -30.02 -0.98 6.58
N SER A 263 -31.29 -0.66 6.34
CA SER A 263 -32.41 -1.23 7.11
C SER A 263 -32.60 -2.74 6.88
N ASN A 264 -32.10 -3.26 5.74
CA ASN A 264 -32.23 -4.65 5.33
C ASN A 264 -31.31 -5.63 6.07
N PHE A 265 -30.34 -5.13 6.86
CA PHE A 265 -29.38 -5.95 7.61
C PHE A 265 -29.89 -6.37 9.01
N LYS A 266 -31.11 -5.98 9.36
CA LYS A 266 -31.76 -6.30 10.65
C LYS A 266 -32.37 -7.71 10.68
#